data_AF-A0A0A7C3H2-F1
#
_entry.id   AF-A0A0A7C3H2-F1
#
_cell.length_a   1.000
_cell.length_b   1.000
_cell.length_c   1.000
_cell.angle_alpha   90.00
_cell.angle_beta   90.00
_cell.angle_gamma   90.00
#
_symmetry.space_group_name_H-M   'P 1'
#
loop_
_entity.id
_entity.type
_entity.pdbx_description
1 polymer ?
#
loop_
_entity_poly.entity_id
_entity_poly.type
_entity_poly.pdbx_seq_one_letter_code
_entity_poly.pdbx_strand_id
1 'polypeptide(L)' 'GGIGTVPVGRVETGILKPGVVVTFSPAALSTEVKSVEMHHEALTEALP' A
#
# COMPACT_ATOMS: atom_id res chain seq x y z
N GLY A 1 11.91 -8.19 14.20
CA GLY A 1 10.77 -8.61 13.35
C GLY A 1 10.69 -7.62 12.21
N GLY A 2 10.62 -8.09 10.96
CA GLY A 2 10.65 -7.23 9.78
C GLY A 2 9.43 -6.32 9.64
N ILE A 3 9.41 -5.51 8.57
CA ILE A 3 8.34 -4.55 8.22
C ILE A 3 6.98 -5.19 7.87
N GLY A 4 6.92 -6.52 7.81
CA GLY A 4 5.75 -7.28 7.35
C GLY A 4 5.85 -7.59 5.86
N THR A 5 4.71 -7.73 5.21
CA THR A 5 4.60 -8.00 3.77
C THR A 5 4.66 -6.70 2.98
N VAL A 6 5.51 -6.63 1.95
CA VAL A 6 5.64 -5.47 1.05
C VAL A 6 5.18 -5.85 -0.36
N PRO A 7 3.92 -5.58 -0.73
CA PRO A 7 3.48 -5.72 -2.11
C PRO A 7 3.97 -4.54 -2.96
N VAL A 8 4.26 -4.78 -4.23
CA VAL A 8 4.67 -3.75 -5.20
C VAL A 8 3.74 -3.83 -6.40
N GLY A 9 3.26 -2.68 -6.86
CA GLY A 9 2.34 -2.58 -7.98
C GLY A 9 2.04 -1.13 -8.33
N ARG A 10 1.15 -0.96 -9.31
CA ARG A 10 0.66 0.35 -9.74
C ARG A 10 -0.68 0.65 -9.08
N VAL A 11 -0.88 1.91 -8.67
CA VAL A 11 -2.20 2.41 -8.32
C VAL A 11 -2.93 2.69 -9.62
N GLU A 12 -4.01 1.96 -9.91
CA GLU A 12 -4.76 2.18 -11.16
C GLU A 12 -5.81 3.29 -11.01
N THR A 13 -6.35 3.47 -9.79
CA THR A 13 -7.38 4.47 -9.47
C THR A 13 -7.29 4.91 -8.02
N GLY A 14 -7.82 6.10 -7.71
CA GLY A 14 -7.93 6.61 -6.33
C GLY A 14 -6.60 7.09 -5.74
N ILE A 15 -6.52 7.13 -4.41
CA ILE A 15 -5.36 7.57 -3.64
C ILE A 15 -4.98 6.48 -2.65
N LEU A 16 -3.71 6.05 -2.66
CA LEU A 16 -3.16 5.11 -1.68
C LEU A 16 -2.27 5.87 -0.69
N LYS A 17 -2.56 5.81 0.61
CA LYS A 17 -1.77 6.49 1.64
C LYS A 17 -1.73 5.68 2.94
N PRO A 18 -0.75 5.93 3.83
CA PRO A 18 -0.74 5.32 5.15
C PRO A 18 -2.06 5.52 5.90
N GLY A 19 -2.50 4.50 6.64
CA GLY A 19 -3.74 4.52 7.42
C GLY A 19 -5.00 4.09 6.66
N VAL A 20 -4.94 3.87 5.35
CA VAL A 20 -6.08 3.28 4.61
C VAL A 20 -6.09 1.77 4.79
N VAL A 21 -7.30 1.19 4.88
CA VAL A 21 -7.48 -0.27 4.87
C VAL A 21 -7.59 -0.73 3.41
N VAL A 22 -6.74 -1.68 3.04
CA VAL A 22 -6.74 -2.33 1.71
C VAL A 22 -7.16 -3.78 1.84
N THR A 23 -7.83 -4.30 0.81
CA THR A 23 -8.26 -5.69 0.73
C THR A 23 -7.55 -6.40 -0.40
N PHE A 24 -6.79 -7.45 -0.06
CA PHE A 24 -6.08 -8.29 -1.02
C PHE A 24 -6.99 -9.42 -1.54
N SER A 25 -7.29 -9.35 -2.82
CA SER A 25 -7.91 -10.44 -3.59
C SER A 25 -6.87 -11.52 -3.95
N PRO A 26 -7.23 -12.81 -4.09
CA PRO A 26 -8.57 -13.41 -3.93
C PRO A 26 -8.91 -13.78 -2.48
N ALA A 27 -7.96 -13.71 -1.56
CA ALA A 27 -8.13 -14.16 -0.18
C ALA A 27 -9.05 -13.28 0.68
N ALA A 28 -9.52 -12.14 0.14
CA ALA A 28 -10.30 -11.13 0.85
C ALA A 28 -9.63 -10.64 2.15
N LEU A 29 -8.29 -10.64 2.19
CA LEU A 29 -7.53 -10.25 3.39
C LEU A 29 -7.47 -8.74 3.49
N SER A 30 -8.05 -8.17 4.55
CA SER A 30 -8.00 -6.73 4.82
C SER A 30 -6.88 -6.38 5.79
N THR A 31 -6.10 -5.35 5.50
CA THR A 31 -5.06 -4.82 6.40
C THR A 31 -4.87 -3.32 6.19
N GLU A 32 -4.35 -2.65 7.22
CA GLU A 32 -3.96 -1.25 7.13
C GLU A 32 -2.62 -1.08 6.40
N VAL A 33 -2.54 -0.06 5.55
CA VAL A 33 -1.31 0.37 4.90
C VAL A 33 -0.46 1.15 5.89
N LYS A 34 0.77 0.70 6.15
CA LYS A 34 1.69 1.35 7.10
C LYS A 34 2.55 2.44 6.47
N SER A 35 2.98 2.22 5.23
CA SER A 35 3.85 3.14 4.48
C SER A 35 3.63 2.96 2.99
N VAL A 36 3.92 4.01 2.23
CA VAL A 36 3.96 3.99 0.76
C VAL A 36 5.34 4.47 0.34
N GLU A 37 5.97 3.76 -0.59
CA GLU A 37 7.32 4.05 -1.07
C GLU A 37 7.36 3.90 -2.59
N MET A 38 8.06 4.81 -3.27
CA MET A 38 8.39 4.70 -4.70
C MET A 38 9.86 5.05 -4.89
N HIS A 39 10.58 4.22 -5.65
CA HIS A 39 11.99 4.47 -5.99
C HIS A 39 12.91 4.79 -4.78
N HIS A 40 12.73 4.11 -3.65
CA HIS A 40 13.45 4.35 -2.38
C HIS A 40 13.13 5.68 -1.67
N GLU A 41 12.00 6.29 -1.99
CA GLU A 41 11.50 7.50 -1.36
C GLU A 41 10.15 7.25 -0.70
N ALA A 42 10.02 7.66 0.56
CA ALA A 42 8.78 7.58 1.30
C ALA A 42 7.81 8.66 0.79
N LEU A 43 6.57 8.26 0.48
CA LEU A 43 5.53 9.15 0.00
C LEU A 43 4.42 9.30 1.03
N THR A 44 3.84 10.49 1.09
CA THR A 44 2.63 10.75 1.90
C THR A 44 1.38 10.15 1.26
N GLU A 45 1.38 10.02 -0.08
CA GLU A 45 0.34 9.39 -0.87
C GLU A 45 0.87 8.95 -2.24
N ALA A 46 0.22 7.95 -2.84
CA ALA A 46 0.42 7.53 -4.22
C ALA A 46 -0.89 7.73 -5.00
N LEU A 47 -0.72 8.26 -6.22
CA LEU A 47 -1.76 8.57 -7.19
C LEU A 47 -1.59 7.68 -8.44
N PRO A 48 -2.57 7.62 -9.36
CA PRO A 48 -2.53 6.76 -10.54
C PRO A 48 -1.46 7.09 -11.61
#